data_AF-A0A1N6L3T0-F1
#
_entry.id   AF-A0A1N6L3T0-F1
#
_cell.length_a   1.000
_cell.length_b   1.000
_cell.length_c   1.000
_cell.angle_alpha   90.00
_cell.angle_beta   90.00
_cell.angle_gamma   90.00
#
_symmetry.space_group_name_H-M   'P 1'
#
loop_
_entity.id
_entity.type
_entity.pdbx_description
1 polymer ?
#
loop_
_entity_poly.entity_id
_entity_poly.type
_entity_poly.pdbx_seq_one_letter_code
_entity_poly.pdbx_strand_id
1 'polypeptide(L)'
;MRRGAKVTGRCVWFTTAQLVSRCEAIQNLLHEQVTNRRQRNVEAARTIRVGYRAGYWVAEWEGGTDAWMGELTQRCPQLVIGRYIVVASCDSGPYTPTSDKVGAGWRRFGALAYSPKVQSVIELPTPGFDEWYVYDRNQEFVPHENFVNTWGFSVLSSERERTKAFWDQVIRLEPLHVLGAGSPTLFLVTRDEVLFRAMTDATRHDGGAH
;
A
#
# COMPACT_ATOMS: atom_id res chain seq x y z
N MET A 1 51.44 -0.42 33.92
CA MET A 1 50.60 0.73 33.53
C MET A 1 49.25 0.21 33.04
N ARG A 2 48.19 0.29 33.87
CA ARG A 2 46.79 0.04 33.48
C ARG A 2 46.06 1.38 33.60
N ARG A 3 45.46 1.88 32.51
CA ARG A 3 44.50 3.00 32.56
C ARG A 3 43.12 2.44 32.30
N GLY A 4 42.31 2.33 33.35
CA GLY A 4 40.88 2.04 33.24
C GLY A 4 40.10 3.34 33.03
N ALA A 5 39.32 3.42 31.96
CA ALA A 5 38.38 4.51 31.74
C ALA A 5 37.13 4.28 32.63
N LYS A 6 36.79 5.27 33.46
CA LYS A 6 35.52 5.32 34.20
C LYS A 6 34.42 5.80 33.24
N VAL A 7 33.45 4.94 32.96
CA VAL A 7 32.17 5.33 32.34
C VAL A 7 31.21 5.65 33.47
N THR A 8 30.87 6.93 33.64
CA THR A 8 29.79 7.38 34.53
C THR A 8 28.48 7.41 33.73
N GLY A 9 27.66 6.36 33.83
CA GLY A 9 26.29 6.39 33.33
C GLY A 9 25.38 7.10 34.34
N ARG A 10 24.76 8.21 33.95
CA ARG A 10 23.59 8.77 34.66
C ARG A 10 22.34 8.05 34.16
N CYS A 11 21.69 7.26 35.02
CA CYS A 11 20.32 6.80 34.77
C CYS A 11 19.36 7.97 35.02
N VAL A 12 18.63 8.38 33.98
CA VAL A 12 17.53 9.34 34.09
C VAL A 12 16.25 8.55 34.34
N TRP A 13 15.70 8.67 35.55
CA TRP A 13 14.41 8.08 35.92
C TRP A 13 13.30 9.09 35.60
N PHE A 14 12.37 8.72 34.72
CA PHE A 14 11.18 9.52 34.45
C PHE A 14 10.07 9.14 35.43
N THR A 15 9.35 10.13 35.95
CA THR A 15 8.17 9.86 36.78
C THR A 15 7.01 9.36 35.91
N THR A 16 6.06 8.66 36.51
CA THR A 16 4.87 8.14 35.81
C THR A 16 4.10 9.26 35.09
N ALA A 17 4.02 10.44 35.68
CA ALA A 17 3.40 11.63 35.08
C ALA A 17 4.18 12.14 33.84
N GLN A 18 5.53 12.08 33.87
CA GLN A 18 6.37 12.47 32.73
C GLN A 18 6.27 11.46 31.57
N LEU A 19 6.06 10.18 31.86
CA LEU A 19 5.84 9.16 30.83
C LEU A 19 4.47 9.32 30.15
N VAL A 20 3.40 9.56 30.91
CA VAL A 20 2.04 9.77 30.36
C VAL A 20 2.00 11.02 29.48
N SER A 21 2.54 12.14 29.95
CA SER A 21 2.57 13.39 29.19
C SER A 21 3.38 13.27 27.88
N ARG A 22 4.46 12.46 27.86
CA ARG A 22 5.21 12.18 26.63
C ARG A 22 4.45 11.26 25.67
N CYS A 23 3.70 10.28 26.17
CA CYS A 23 2.84 9.44 25.33
C CYS A 23 1.71 10.24 24.68
N GLU A 24 1.05 11.13 25.41
CA GLU A 24 0.02 12.03 24.87
C GLU A 24 0.60 12.99 23.83
N ALA A 25 1.79 13.56 24.07
CA ALA A 25 2.47 14.40 23.09
C ALA A 25 2.81 13.64 21.80
N ILE A 26 3.24 12.37 21.90
CA ILE A 26 3.50 11.51 20.72
C ILE A 26 2.20 11.19 19.99
N GLN A 27 1.12 10.86 20.71
CA GLN A 27 -0.19 10.59 20.10
C GLN A 27 -0.75 11.83 19.39
N ASN A 28 -0.61 13.01 19.97
CA ASN A 28 -1.05 14.27 19.36
C ASN A 28 -0.19 14.64 18.15
N LEU A 29 1.13 14.45 18.22
CA LEU A 29 2.04 14.62 17.07
C LEU A 29 1.68 13.65 15.94
N LEU A 30 1.40 12.38 16.24
CA LEU A 30 0.97 11.39 15.25
C LEU A 30 -0.39 11.75 14.66
N HIS A 31 -1.33 12.23 15.48
CA HIS A 31 -2.65 12.64 15.01
C HIS A 31 -2.55 13.88 14.11
N GLU A 32 -1.78 14.89 14.51
CA GLU A 32 -1.52 16.11 13.75
C GLU A 32 -0.74 15.84 12.45
N GLN A 33 0.21 14.89 12.48
CA GLN A 33 0.86 14.38 11.26
C GLN A 33 -0.16 13.70 10.34
N VAL A 34 -1.09 12.89 10.87
CA VAL A 34 -2.15 12.24 10.08
C VAL A 34 -3.16 13.23 9.50
N THR A 35 -3.57 14.27 10.25
CA THR A 35 -4.47 15.31 9.74
C THR A 35 -3.80 16.22 8.71
N ASN A 36 -2.57 16.67 8.96
CA ASN A 36 -1.80 17.44 7.97
C ASN A 36 -1.43 16.62 6.73
N ARG A 37 -1.38 15.29 6.85
CA ARG A 37 -1.23 14.35 5.72
C ARG A 37 -2.54 14.20 4.95
N ARG A 38 -3.69 14.09 5.62
CA ARG A 38 -5.02 14.13 4.98
C ARG A 38 -5.23 15.39 4.15
N GLN A 39 -4.86 16.57 4.66
CA GLN A 39 -5.05 17.83 3.96
C GLN A 39 -4.17 17.96 2.70
N ARG A 40 -2.94 17.42 2.72
CA ARG A 40 -2.06 17.35 1.55
C ARG A 40 -2.49 16.29 0.53
N ASN A 41 -3.10 15.19 0.97
CA ASN A 41 -3.64 14.14 0.09
C ASN A 41 -4.82 14.61 -0.76
N VAL A 42 -5.67 15.51 -0.22
CA VAL A 42 -6.75 16.16 -1.00
C VAL A 42 -6.17 16.97 -2.17
N GLU A 43 -4.97 17.53 -1.99
CA GLU A 43 -4.35 18.42 -2.97
C GLU A 43 -3.46 17.70 -3.99
N ALA A 44 -2.87 16.55 -3.62
CA ALA A 44 -2.04 15.72 -4.49
C ALA A 44 -2.86 14.76 -5.39
N ALA A 45 -4.16 14.60 -5.15
CA ALA A 45 -5.07 13.83 -6.02
C ALA A 45 -5.35 14.47 -7.40
N ARG A 46 -4.64 15.56 -7.77
CA ARG A 46 -5.02 16.46 -8.87
C ARG A 46 -4.77 15.96 -10.29
N THR A 47 -3.91 14.95 -10.50
CA THR A 47 -3.69 14.41 -11.86
C THR A 47 -3.69 12.89 -11.86
N ILE A 48 -4.69 12.32 -12.55
CA ILE A 48 -4.77 10.89 -12.87
C ILE A 48 -4.41 10.68 -14.33
N ARG A 49 -3.43 9.82 -14.58
CA ARG A 49 -3.11 9.32 -15.92
C ARG A 49 -3.83 8.00 -16.11
N VAL A 50 -4.45 7.84 -17.27
CA VAL A 50 -5.19 6.63 -17.61
C VAL A 50 -4.60 5.95 -18.83
N GLY A 51 -4.73 4.62 -18.90
CA GLY A 51 -4.28 3.83 -20.03
C GLY A 51 -5.05 2.52 -20.14
N TYR A 52 -4.74 1.78 -21.20
CA TYR A 52 -5.26 0.43 -21.40
C TYR A 52 -4.16 -0.44 -22.00
N ARG A 53 -3.92 -1.61 -21.40
CA ARG A 53 -2.89 -2.55 -21.86
C ARG A 53 -3.27 -3.98 -21.51
N ALA A 54 -3.12 -4.88 -22.49
CA ALA A 54 -3.27 -6.33 -22.32
C ALA A 54 -4.59 -6.77 -21.64
N GLY A 55 -5.71 -6.09 -21.91
CA GLY A 55 -6.99 -6.41 -21.28
C GLY A 55 -7.30 -5.64 -19.99
N TYR A 56 -6.38 -4.79 -19.52
CA TYR A 56 -6.51 -4.05 -18.27
C TYR A 56 -6.59 -2.55 -18.49
N TRP A 57 -7.52 -1.91 -17.79
CA TRP A 57 -7.55 -0.48 -17.56
C TRP A 57 -6.50 -0.11 -16.51
N VAL A 58 -5.81 1.01 -16.74
CA VAL A 58 -4.75 1.51 -15.87
C VAL A 58 -5.12 2.91 -15.42
N ALA A 59 -5.05 3.15 -14.11
CA ALA A 59 -5.09 4.47 -13.50
C ALA A 59 -3.81 4.66 -12.70
N GLU A 60 -3.12 5.77 -12.90
CA GLU A 60 -1.90 6.12 -12.19
C GLU A 60 -2.05 7.56 -11.68
N TRP A 61 -2.09 7.74 -10.36
CA TRP A 61 -2.20 9.04 -9.70
C TRP A 61 -0.80 9.61 -9.42
N GLU A 62 -0.58 10.84 -9.88
CA GLU A 62 0.62 11.60 -9.58
C GLU A 62 0.46 12.27 -8.21
N GLY A 63 0.60 11.48 -7.15
CA GLY A 63 0.19 11.85 -5.79
C GLY A 63 1.34 12.03 -4.81
N GLY A 64 2.47 12.60 -5.23
CA GLY A 64 3.63 12.80 -4.36
C GLY A 64 4.07 11.52 -3.62
N THR A 65 4.92 11.65 -2.61
CA THR A 65 5.44 10.51 -1.83
C THR A 65 4.42 9.88 -0.87
N ASP A 66 3.15 10.32 -0.88
CA ASP A 66 2.19 10.07 0.19
C ASP A 66 0.85 9.42 -0.25
N ALA A 67 0.69 9.13 -1.55
CA ALA A 67 -0.47 8.38 -2.03
C ALA A 67 -0.50 6.96 -1.44
N TRP A 68 -1.41 6.73 -0.49
CA TRP A 68 -1.44 5.50 0.30
C TRP A 68 -2.56 4.56 -0.15
N MET A 69 -2.23 3.31 -0.47
CA MET A 69 -3.21 2.27 -0.84
C MET A 69 -4.33 2.08 0.20
N GLY A 70 -4.06 2.36 1.48
CA GLY A 70 -5.08 2.28 2.54
C GLY A 70 -6.23 3.27 2.33
N GLU A 71 -5.95 4.48 1.84
CA GLU A 71 -6.99 5.47 1.55
C GLU A 71 -7.84 5.02 0.35
N LEU A 72 -7.19 4.53 -0.71
CA LEU A 72 -7.88 4.04 -1.90
C LEU A 72 -8.83 2.88 -1.57
N THR A 73 -8.39 1.92 -0.76
CA THR A 73 -9.24 0.78 -0.37
C THR A 73 -10.34 1.17 0.63
N GLN A 74 -10.16 2.21 1.45
CA GLN A 74 -11.24 2.76 2.26
C GLN A 74 -12.30 3.49 1.44
N ARG A 75 -11.89 4.27 0.41
CA ARG A 75 -12.82 4.96 -0.50
C ARG A 75 -13.51 4.01 -1.46
N CYS A 76 -12.83 2.94 -1.88
CA CYS A 76 -13.30 1.96 -2.84
C CYS A 76 -13.16 0.54 -2.29
N PRO A 77 -13.92 0.16 -1.24
CA PRO A 77 -13.82 -1.14 -0.60
C PRO A 77 -14.11 -2.32 -1.54
N GLN A 78 -14.89 -2.10 -2.59
CA GLN A 78 -15.18 -3.07 -3.64
C GLN A 78 -13.93 -3.57 -4.40
N LEU A 79 -12.80 -2.86 -4.30
CA LEU A 79 -11.52 -3.33 -4.82
C LEU A 79 -11.06 -4.63 -4.15
N VAL A 80 -11.46 -4.86 -2.90
CA VAL A 80 -10.87 -5.90 -2.05
C VAL A 80 -11.90 -6.75 -1.30
N ILE A 81 -13.06 -6.21 -0.92
CA ILE A 81 -14.09 -6.98 -0.21
C ILE A 81 -14.62 -8.11 -1.09
N GLY A 82 -14.73 -9.31 -0.51
CA GLY A 82 -15.15 -10.50 -1.22
C GLY A 82 -14.08 -11.06 -2.17
N ARG A 83 -12.83 -10.59 -2.07
CA ARG A 83 -11.71 -11.00 -2.92
C ARG A 83 -10.58 -11.61 -2.10
N TYR A 84 -9.61 -12.19 -2.79
CA TYR A 84 -8.37 -12.71 -2.21
C TYR A 84 -7.22 -11.78 -2.57
N ILE A 85 -6.34 -11.51 -1.61
CA ILE A 85 -5.20 -10.62 -1.81
C ILE A 85 -3.91 -11.42 -1.64
N VAL A 86 -2.99 -11.22 -2.58
CA VAL A 86 -1.58 -11.59 -2.45
C VAL A 86 -0.78 -10.32 -2.26
N VAL A 87 -0.14 -10.21 -1.09
CA VAL A 87 0.76 -9.11 -0.77
C VAL A 87 2.15 -9.47 -1.28
N ALA A 88 2.62 -8.73 -2.28
CA ALA A 88 3.95 -8.89 -2.87
C ALA A 88 5.00 -7.99 -2.23
N SER A 89 4.60 -6.83 -1.68
CA SER A 89 5.51 -5.90 -1.00
C SER A 89 4.84 -5.17 0.15
N CYS A 90 5.58 -5.02 1.25
CA CYS A 90 5.21 -4.28 2.45
C CYS A 90 6.46 -3.63 3.07
N ASP A 91 6.64 -2.32 2.85
CA ASP A 91 7.64 -1.44 3.45
C ASP A 91 9.05 -2.04 3.41
N SER A 92 9.76 -1.78 2.30
CA SER A 92 11.11 -2.28 2.05
C SER A 92 11.31 -3.81 2.12
N GLY A 93 10.25 -4.62 2.31
CA GLY A 93 10.37 -6.06 2.46
C GLY A 93 9.06 -6.88 2.31
N PRO A 94 9.12 -8.19 2.58
CA PRO A 94 7.95 -9.07 2.52
C PRO A 94 7.06 -8.94 3.76
N TYR A 95 5.75 -9.01 3.57
CA TYR A 95 4.81 -9.04 4.69
C TYR A 95 4.82 -10.40 5.40
N THR A 96 4.97 -10.40 6.73
CA THR A 96 4.84 -11.60 7.55
C THR A 96 3.56 -11.50 8.40
N PRO A 97 2.53 -12.32 8.13
CA PRO A 97 1.32 -12.34 8.94
C PRO A 97 1.61 -12.68 10.41
N THR A 98 0.96 -11.99 11.34
CA THR A 98 1.03 -12.31 12.78
C THR A 98 0.32 -13.63 13.08
N SER A 99 0.56 -14.21 14.25
CA SER A 99 -0.15 -15.41 14.72
C SER A 99 -1.67 -15.27 14.62
N ASP A 100 -2.22 -14.11 14.94
CA ASP A 100 -3.65 -13.84 14.89
C ASP A 100 -4.17 -13.82 13.45
N LYS A 101 -3.39 -13.23 12.52
CA LYS A 101 -3.72 -13.25 11.08
C LYS A 101 -3.65 -14.67 10.52
N VAL A 102 -2.65 -15.45 10.94
CA VAL A 102 -2.57 -16.89 10.58
C VAL A 102 -3.77 -17.65 11.12
N GLY A 103 -4.17 -17.41 12.38
CA GLY A 103 -5.38 -17.97 12.98
C GLY A 103 -6.66 -17.57 12.23
N ALA A 104 -6.70 -16.36 11.65
CA ALA A 104 -7.76 -15.88 10.79
C ALA A 104 -7.69 -16.41 9.33
N GLY A 105 -6.73 -17.29 9.02
CA GLY A 105 -6.61 -17.96 7.71
C GLY A 105 -5.63 -17.31 6.74
N TRP A 106 -4.85 -16.30 7.15
CA TRP A 106 -3.74 -15.82 6.35
C TRP A 106 -2.65 -16.88 6.24
N ARG A 107 -2.01 -16.95 5.08
CA ARG A 107 -0.94 -17.92 4.81
C ARG A 107 0.28 -17.21 4.24
N ARG A 108 1.46 -17.73 4.52
CA ARG A 108 2.71 -17.25 3.92
C ARG A 108 3.28 -18.32 3.00
N PHE A 109 3.74 -17.89 1.82
CA PHE A 109 4.44 -18.74 0.88
C PHE A 109 5.65 -17.98 0.34
N GLY A 110 6.86 -18.37 0.78
CA GLY A 110 8.08 -17.63 0.48
C GLY A 110 8.02 -16.18 0.99
N ALA A 111 8.16 -15.22 0.07
CA ALA A 111 8.09 -13.78 0.34
C ALA A 111 6.66 -13.22 0.30
N LEU A 112 5.68 -14.03 -0.06
CA LEU A 112 4.31 -13.59 -0.28
C LEU A 112 3.41 -13.94 0.90
N ALA A 113 2.44 -13.07 1.15
CA ALA A 113 1.36 -13.33 2.08
C ALA A 113 0.01 -13.35 1.37
N TYR A 114 -0.78 -14.38 1.67
CA TYR A 114 -2.06 -14.67 1.05
C TYR A 114 -3.16 -14.47 2.08
N SER A 115 -4.14 -13.64 1.74
CA SER A 115 -5.30 -13.42 2.60
C SER A 115 -6.32 -14.55 2.45
N PRO A 116 -7.14 -14.82 3.48
CA PRO A 116 -8.46 -15.41 3.26
C PRO A 116 -9.32 -14.44 2.44
N LYS A 117 -10.55 -14.84 2.10
CA LYS A 117 -11.50 -13.93 1.45
C LYS A 117 -11.77 -12.74 2.35
N VAL A 118 -11.43 -11.54 1.89
CA VAL A 118 -11.48 -10.31 2.67
C VAL A 118 -12.93 -9.98 3.01
N GLN A 119 -13.23 -9.82 4.30
CA GLN A 119 -14.56 -9.43 4.79
C GLN A 119 -14.62 -7.94 5.13
N SER A 120 -13.49 -7.36 5.55
CA SER A 120 -13.40 -5.96 5.94
C SER A 120 -12.07 -5.34 5.51
N VAL A 121 -12.11 -4.09 5.08
CA VAL A 121 -10.90 -3.31 4.75
C VAL A 121 -10.01 -3.06 5.98
N ILE A 122 -10.59 -3.04 7.19
CA ILE A 122 -9.84 -2.84 8.44
C ILE A 122 -9.00 -4.08 8.80
N GLU A 123 -9.36 -5.25 8.28
CA GLU A 123 -8.59 -6.48 8.46
C GLU A 123 -7.40 -6.57 7.51
N LEU A 124 -7.34 -5.71 6.50
CA LEU A 124 -6.19 -5.64 5.62
C LEU A 124 -5.01 -5.10 6.40
N PRO A 125 -3.81 -5.62 6.11
CA PRO A 125 -2.67 -5.21 6.86
C PRO A 125 -2.39 -3.73 6.49
N THR A 126 -2.13 -2.92 7.52
CA THR A 126 -1.81 -1.49 7.43
C THR A 126 -0.95 -1.10 8.64
N PRO A 127 -0.01 -0.13 8.54
CA PRO A 127 0.45 0.60 7.35
C PRO A 127 1.62 -0.08 6.62
N GLY A 128 2.04 0.50 5.48
CA GLY A 128 3.30 0.13 4.79
C GLY A 128 3.18 -0.79 3.58
N PHE A 129 2.01 -0.96 2.96
CA PHE A 129 1.89 -1.85 1.80
C PHE A 129 2.14 -1.12 0.49
N ASP A 130 2.93 -1.75 -0.36
CA ASP A 130 3.39 -1.15 -1.61
C ASP A 130 2.85 -1.88 -2.84
N GLU A 131 2.53 -3.18 -2.80
CA GLU A 131 1.98 -3.90 -3.97
C GLU A 131 1.10 -5.10 -3.62
N TRP A 132 -0.15 -5.08 -4.11
CA TRP A 132 -1.16 -6.12 -3.93
C TRP A 132 -1.69 -6.65 -5.27
N TYR A 133 -1.78 -7.96 -5.38
CA TYR A 133 -2.52 -8.64 -6.45
C TYR A 133 -3.84 -9.15 -5.90
N VAL A 134 -4.95 -8.74 -6.50
CA VAL A 134 -6.30 -9.07 -6.04
C VAL A 134 -6.97 -10.03 -7.02
N TYR A 135 -7.56 -11.10 -6.48
CA TYR A 135 -8.19 -12.16 -7.25
C TYR A 135 -9.66 -12.33 -6.84
N ASP A 136 -10.52 -12.54 -7.84
CA ASP A 136 -11.93 -12.94 -7.69
C ASP A 136 -12.11 -14.44 -7.40
N ARG A 137 -11.09 -15.23 -7.72
CA ARG A 137 -10.98 -16.66 -7.43
C ARG A 137 -9.96 -16.93 -6.34
N ASN A 138 -10.13 -18.06 -5.65
CA ASN A 138 -9.08 -18.56 -4.76
C ASN A 138 -7.90 -18.97 -5.64
N GLN A 139 -6.80 -18.22 -5.56
CA GLN A 139 -5.63 -18.44 -6.38
C GLN A 139 -4.74 -19.51 -5.73
N GLU A 140 -4.25 -20.46 -6.51
CA GLU A 140 -3.18 -21.35 -6.06
C GLU A 140 -1.92 -20.55 -5.73
N PHE A 141 -1.04 -21.10 -4.89
CA PHE A 141 0.22 -20.45 -4.58
C PHE A 141 1.09 -20.40 -5.83
N VAL A 142 1.23 -19.22 -6.41
CA VAL A 142 2.12 -18.96 -7.54
C VAL A 142 3.18 -17.96 -7.07
N PRO A 143 4.45 -18.10 -7.47
CA PRO A 143 5.45 -17.08 -7.20
C PRO A 143 5.13 -15.76 -7.93
N HIS A 144 5.28 -14.65 -7.22
CA HIS A 144 5.18 -13.28 -7.71
C HIS A 144 6.49 -12.57 -7.41
N GLU A 145 6.93 -11.74 -8.35
CA GLU A 145 7.92 -10.71 -8.12
C GLU A 145 7.26 -9.42 -7.65
N ASN A 146 8.03 -8.54 -7.00
CA ASN A 146 7.62 -7.20 -6.60
C ASN A 146 8.27 -6.13 -7.50
N PHE A 147 7.46 -5.17 -7.95
CA PHE A 147 7.85 -4.16 -8.93
C PHE A 147 7.89 -2.75 -8.36
N VAL A 148 7.23 -2.52 -7.23
CA VAL A 148 7.21 -1.26 -6.48
C VAL A 148 8.50 -1.04 -5.66
N ASN A 149 8.64 0.11 -4.99
CA ASN A 149 9.89 0.56 -4.33
C ASN A 149 11.09 0.78 -5.25
N THR A 150 10.82 1.01 -6.54
CA THR A 150 11.84 1.43 -7.50
C THR A 150 11.50 2.83 -7.95
N TRP A 151 12.40 3.76 -7.66
CA TRP A 151 12.17 5.17 -7.92
C TRP A 151 11.84 5.41 -9.40
N GLY A 152 10.70 6.07 -9.66
CA GLY A 152 10.22 6.37 -11.00
C GLY A 152 9.66 5.16 -11.77
N PHE A 153 9.24 4.10 -11.08
CA PHE A 153 8.42 3.05 -11.71
C PHE A 153 7.06 3.63 -12.12
N SER A 154 6.66 3.36 -13.36
CA SER A 154 5.34 3.69 -13.89
C SER A 154 4.86 2.51 -14.72
N VAL A 155 3.62 2.08 -14.45
CA VAL A 155 2.95 1.00 -15.19
C VAL A 155 2.61 1.40 -16.62
N LEU A 156 2.50 2.70 -16.88
CA LEU A 156 2.25 3.28 -18.19
C LEU A 156 3.52 3.44 -19.05
N SER A 157 4.72 3.34 -18.46
CA SER A 157 5.97 3.46 -19.21
C SER A 157 6.23 2.23 -20.09
N SER A 158 6.23 2.38 -21.41
CA SER A 158 6.47 1.27 -22.34
C SER A 158 7.95 0.88 -22.50
N GLU A 159 8.87 1.74 -22.08
CA GLU A 159 10.30 1.64 -22.47
C GLU A 159 11.19 0.95 -21.43
N ARG A 160 10.68 0.65 -20.24
CA ARG A 160 11.47 0.06 -19.15
C ARG A 160 11.31 -1.45 -19.09
N GLU A 161 12.42 -2.18 -19.06
CA GLU A 161 12.44 -3.65 -18.89
C GLU A 161 11.63 -4.11 -17.67
N ARG A 162 11.71 -3.37 -16.57
CA ARG A 162 10.93 -3.65 -15.36
C ARG A 162 9.42 -3.53 -15.57
N THR A 163 8.97 -2.55 -16.36
CA THR A 163 7.55 -2.43 -16.70
C THR A 163 7.12 -3.56 -17.62
N LYS A 164 7.99 -4.02 -18.54
CA LYS A 164 7.72 -5.23 -19.33
C LYS A 164 7.56 -6.47 -18.45
N ALA A 165 8.49 -6.71 -17.52
CA ALA A 165 8.42 -7.83 -16.58
C ALA A 165 7.16 -7.79 -15.69
N PHE A 166 6.77 -6.60 -15.22
CA PHE A 166 5.50 -6.40 -14.53
C PHE A 166 4.31 -6.85 -15.38
N TRP A 167 4.23 -6.39 -16.63
CA TRP A 167 3.12 -6.75 -17.52
C TRP A 167 3.13 -8.24 -17.89
N ASP A 168 4.29 -8.85 -18.08
CA ASP A 168 4.41 -10.30 -18.31
C ASP A 168 3.86 -11.08 -17.10
N GLN A 169 4.11 -10.62 -15.87
CA GLN A 169 3.52 -11.20 -14.66
C GLN A 169 1.99 -10.98 -14.60
N VAL A 170 1.51 -9.77 -14.88
CA VAL A 170 0.05 -9.49 -14.88
C VAL A 170 -0.69 -10.36 -15.89
N ILE A 171 -0.15 -10.51 -17.10
CA ILE A 171 -0.74 -11.35 -18.15
C ILE A 171 -0.72 -12.82 -17.72
N ARG A 172 0.41 -13.30 -17.17
CA ARG A 172 0.54 -14.70 -16.75
C ARG A 172 -0.37 -15.06 -15.58
N LEU A 173 -0.50 -14.17 -14.60
CA LEU A 173 -1.22 -14.44 -13.36
C LEU A 173 -2.69 -14.07 -13.41
N GLU A 174 -3.07 -13.21 -14.35
CA GLU A 174 -4.44 -12.74 -14.56
C GLU A 174 -5.16 -12.28 -13.28
N PRO A 175 -4.56 -11.39 -12.46
CA PRO A 175 -5.27 -10.84 -11.32
C PRO A 175 -6.49 -10.04 -11.79
N LEU A 176 -7.49 -9.87 -10.94
CA LEU A 176 -8.59 -8.95 -11.23
C LEU A 176 -8.13 -7.50 -11.08
N HIS A 177 -7.37 -7.22 -10.02
CA HIS A 177 -6.75 -5.92 -9.80
C HIS A 177 -5.27 -6.08 -9.40
N VAL A 178 -4.44 -5.13 -9.78
CA VAL A 178 -3.14 -4.88 -9.14
C VAL A 178 -3.17 -3.47 -8.60
N LEU A 179 -2.87 -3.34 -7.31
CA LEU A 179 -2.72 -2.07 -6.63
C LEU A 179 -1.24 -1.93 -6.29
N GLY A 180 -0.66 -0.76 -6.57
CA GLY A 180 0.70 -0.51 -6.14
C GLY A 180 0.95 0.96 -5.81
N ALA A 181 1.68 1.19 -4.73
CA ALA A 181 2.25 2.48 -4.38
C ALA A 181 3.75 2.44 -4.71
N GLY A 182 4.12 3.02 -5.85
CA GLY A 182 5.51 3.35 -6.16
C GLY A 182 5.80 4.78 -5.72
N SER A 183 7.06 5.10 -5.43
CA SER A 183 7.46 6.52 -5.37
C SER A 183 7.74 7.00 -6.80
N PRO A 184 6.99 7.97 -7.37
CA PRO A 184 6.05 8.90 -6.73
C PRO A 184 4.55 8.65 -7.05
N THR A 185 4.16 7.48 -7.56
CA THR A 185 2.80 7.23 -8.06
C THR A 185 2.09 6.06 -7.38
N LEU A 186 0.81 6.27 -7.07
CA LEU A 186 -0.14 5.19 -6.79
C LEU A 186 -0.73 4.72 -8.12
N PHE A 187 -0.92 3.43 -8.31
CA PHE A 187 -1.58 2.89 -9.49
C PHE A 187 -2.58 1.79 -9.18
N LEU A 188 -3.55 1.67 -10.09
CA LEU A 188 -4.51 0.59 -10.22
C LEU A 188 -4.40 0.03 -11.64
N VAL A 189 -4.27 -1.28 -11.74
CA VAL A 189 -4.44 -2.04 -12.99
C VAL A 189 -5.63 -2.96 -12.79
N THR A 190 -6.67 -2.89 -13.63
CA THR A 190 -7.93 -3.61 -13.38
C THR A 190 -8.60 -4.11 -14.67
N ARG A 191 -9.20 -5.31 -14.61
CA ARG A 191 -10.13 -5.78 -15.67
C ARG A 191 -11.58 -5.34 -15.44
N ASP A 192 -11.88 -4.82 -14.25
CA ASP A 192 -13.20 -4.31 -13.91
C ASP A 192 -13.37 -2.88 -14.44
N GLU A 193 -13.95 -2.77 -15.64
CA GLU A 193 -14.20 -1.48 -16.31
C GLU A 193 -15.20 -0.62 -15.55
N VAL A 194 -16.24 -1.22 -14.96
CA VAL A 194 -17.29 -0.49 -14.24
C VAL A 194 -16.69 0.19 -13.03
N LEU A 195 -15.90 -0.54 -12.25
CA LEU A 195 -15.17 0.00 -11.10
C LEU A 195 -14.17 1.08 -11.54
N PHE A 196 -13.42 0.82 -12.61
CA PHE A 196 -12.45 1.77 -13.15
C PHE A 196 -13.10 3.12 -13.46
N ARG A 197 -14.18 3.12 -14.26
CA ARG A 197 -14.90 4.33 -14.65
C ARG A 197 -15.41 5.09 -13.43
N ALA A 198 -16.10 4.40 -12.52
CA ALA A 198 -16.64 5.00 -11.30
C ALA A 198 -15.55 5.72 -10.47
N MET A 199 -14.37 5.11 -10.33
CA MET A 199 -13.26 5.70 -9.59
C MET A 199 -12.64 6.90 -10.31
N THR A 200 -12.41 6.79 -11.62
CA THR A 200 -11.81 7.89 -12.39
C THR A 200 -12.74 9.09 -12.52
N ASP A 201 -14.05 8.87 -12.59
CA ASP A 201 -15.05 9.94 -12.67
C ASP A 201 -15.18 10.67 -11.33
N ALA A 202 -15.21 9.93 -10.21
CA ALA A 202 -15.20 10.53 -8.87
C ALA A 202 -13.96 11.41 -8.64
N THR A 203 -12.78 10.93 -9.07
CA THR A 203 -11.51 11.69 -8.95
C THR A 203 -11.54 12.99 -9.76
N ARG A 204 -12.24 13.01 -10.91
CA ARG A 204 -12.37 14.20 -11.75
C ARG A 204 -13.34 15.24 -11.20
N HIS A 205 -14.38 14.80 -10.49
CA HIS A 205 -15.41 15.70 -9.93
C HIS A 205 -14.98 16.39 -8.65
N ASP A 206 -14.10 15.77 -7.85
CA ASP A 206 -13.50 16.37 -6.66
C ASP A 206 -12.61 17.61 -6.98
N GLY A 207 -12.27 17.84 -8.26
CA GLY A 207 -11.46 18.98 -8.72
C GLY A 207 -12.25 20.21 -9.22
N GLY A 208 -13.58 20.18 -9.20
CA GLY A 208 -14.46 21.21 -9.77
C GLY A 208 -15.15 22.15 -8.77
N ALA A 209 -14.94 21.96 -7.47
CA ALA A 209 -15.51 22.81 -6.44
C ALA A 209 -14.37 23.44 -5.63
N HIS A 210 -14.02 24.68 -5.99
CA HIS A 210 -13.66 25.83 -5.14
C HIS A 210 -12.92 26.88 -5.97
#